data_AF-A0A558BJR4-F1
#
_entry.id   AF-A0A558BJR4-F1
#
_cell.length_a   1.000
_cell.length_b   1.000
_cell.length_c   1.000
_cell.angle_alpha   90.00
_cell.angle_beta   90.00
_cell.angle_gamma   90.00
#
_symmetry.space_group_name_H-M   'P 1'
#
loop_
_entity.id
_entity.type
_entity.pdbx_description
1 polymer ?
#
loop_
_entity_poly.entity_id
_entity_poly.type
_entity_poly.pdbx_seq_one_letter_code
_entity_poly.pdbx_strand_id
1 'polypeptide(L)'
;MGSLTTSNRRQLRAAVLQFQQAILADPLYNTIPSVAKPGWYLHAKNDHPEVRAKFFELLRQLPDFAIHIVIGRKKLEVFNRKHNNSPTEFYFDLLHHLLKDCLHEPDQAYAIYLAQRGKNNSDRFQAAVDKALPPAGQAADAAGPVVSKLAIVLSSEYPELSIVDYCLWALQRYIFKEEARFFKALENRYAVIVDIYDEARFPANGHIYGPHNPFTTQLASPFEKPV
;
A
#
# COMPACT_ATOMS: atom_id res chain seq x y z
N MET A 1 2.06 -0.98 -5.75
CA MET A 1 2.58 -0.31 -4.54
C MET A 1 1.38 0.15 -3.73
N GLY A 2 1.46 0.25 -2.41
CA GLY A 2 0.36 0.77 -1.60
C GLY A 2 0.84 1.56 -0.39
N SER A 3 -0.06 2.35 0.17
CA SER A 3 0.08 3.08 1.42
C SER A 3 -1.18 2.93 2.27
N LEU A 4 -1.04 3.27 3.53
CA LEU A 4 -2.12 3.41 4.49
C LEU A 4 -2.07 4.83 5.07
N THR A 5 -3.21 5.48 5.15
CA THR A 5 -3.42 6.75 5.85
C THR A 5 -4.26 6.50 7.11
N THR A 6 -3.95 7.22 8.19
CA THR A 6 -4.64 7.10 9.50
C THR A 6 -4.35 8.34 10.33
N SER A 7 -5.30 8.76 11.17
CA SER A 7 -5.04 9.81 12.16
C SER A 7 -4.31 9.24 13.40
N ASN A 8 -4.37 7.92 13.62
CA ASN A 8 -3.81 7.28 14.81
C ASN A 8 -2.97 6.02 14.50
N ARG A 9 -1.75 6.25 13.98
CA ARG A 9 -0.77 5.17 13.74
C ARG A 9 -0.48 4.31 14.98
N ARG A 10 -0.45 4.92 16.18
CA ARG A 10 -0.12 4.20 17.43
C ARG A 10 -1.17 3.15 17.76
N GLN A 11 -2.45 3.44 17.51
CA GLN A 11 -3.54 2.49 17.71
C GLN A 11 -3.41 1.29 16.77
N LEU A 12 -3.15 1.51 15.48
CA LEU A 12 -2.94 0.42 14.51
C LEU A 12 -1.74 -0.45 14.90
N ARG A 13 -0.64 0.19 15.28
CA ARG A 13 0.56 -0.51 15.77
C ARG A 13 0.26 -1.40 16.97
N ALA A 14 -0.43 -0.87 17.97
CA ALA A 14 -0.77 -1.61 19.18
C ALA A 14 -1.65 -2.82 18.86
N ALA A 15 -2.66 -2.65 17.99
CA ALA A 15 -3.56 -3.73 17.61
C ALA A 15 -2.84 -4.85 16.85
N VAL A 16 -1.93 -4.50 15.93
CA VAL A 16 -1.14 -5.51 15.20
C VAL A 16 -0.16 -6.24 16.13
N LEU A 17 0.50 -5.54 17.04
CA LEU A 17 1.38 -6.17 18.02
C LEU A 17 0.61 -7.12 18.96
N GLN A 18 -0.54 -6.70 19.44
CA GLN A 18 -1.42 -7.52 20.27
C GLN A 18 -1.86 -8.78 19.51
N PHE A 19 -2.22 -8.63 18.24
CA PHE A 19 -2.55 -9.77 17.38
C PHE A 19 -1.39 -10.76 17.25
N GLN A 20 -0.18 -10.25 16.97
CA GLN A 20 1.01 -11.11 16.86
C GLN A 20 1.29 -11.87 18.16
N GLN A 21 1.19 -11.20 19.30
CA GLN A 21 1.34 -11.84 20.61
C GLN A 21 0.28 -12.92 20.84
N ALA A 22 -0.97 -12.66 20.47
CA ALA A 22 -2.04 -13.65 20.57
C ALA A 22 -1.78 -14.88 19.69
N ILE A 23 -1.30 -14.70 18.46
CA ILE A 23 -0.92 -15.81 17.57
C ILE A 23 0.25 -16.62 18.14
N LEU A 24 1.28 -15.97 18.67
CA LEU A 24 2.45 -16.63 19.26
C LEU A 24 2.12 -17.38 20.56
N ALA A 25 1.13 -16.93 21.32
CA ALA A 25 0.72 -17.56 22.58
C ALA A 25 -0.28 -18.71 22.41
N ASP A 26 -0.99 -18.76 21.28
CA ASP A 26 -2.07 -19.72 21.04
C ASP A 26 -1.53 -21.06 20.53
N PRO A 27 -1.78 -22.19 21.24
CA PRO A 27 -1.29 -23.52 20.87
C PRO A 27 -1.68 -23.99 19.47
N LEU A 28 -2.79 -23.47 18.93
CA LEU A 28 -3.23 -23.81 17.58
C LEU A 28 -2.31 -23.19 16.51
N TYR A 29 -1.83 -21.97 16.74
CA TYR A 29 -1.07 -21.22 15.73
C TYR A 29 0.44 -21.25 15.96
N ASN A 30 0.89 -21.33 17.21
CA ASN A 30 2.32 -21.26 17.54
C ASN A 30 3.11 -22.50 17.10
N THR A 31 2.41 -23.60 16.77
CA THR A 31 2.98 -24.83 16.20
C THR A 31 3.12 -24.78 14.68
N ILE A 32 2.55 -23.78 14.01
CA ILE A 32 2.68 -23.59 12.57
C ILE A 32 4.15 -23.28 12.23
N PRO A 33 4.81 -24.02 11.32
CA PRO A 33 6.24 -23.87 11.06
C PRO A 33 6.70 -22.47 10.63
N SER A 34 5.83 -21.66 10.01
CA SER A 34 6.14 -20.27 9.66
C SER A 34 6.07 -19.33 10.86
N VAL A 35 5.17 -19.60 11.82
CA VAL A 35 4.93 -18.81 13.03
C VAL A 35 5.98 -19.12 14.09
N ALA A 36 6.36 -20.39 14.24
CA ALA A 36 7.35 -20.83 15.23
C ALA A 36 8.78 -20.31 14.99
N LYS A 37 9.02 -19.59 13.88
CA LYS A 37 10.35 -19.05 13.55
C LYS A 37 10.71 -17.90 14.49
N PRO A 38 11.95 -17.85 15.01
CA PRO A 38 12.44 -16.69 15.74
C PRO A 38 12.30 -15.41 14.91
N GLY A 39 11.78 -14.36 15.53
CA GLY A 39 11.55 -13.08 14.85
C GLY A 39 10.42 -13.12 13.82
N TRP A 40 9.48 -14.07 13.93
CA TRP A 40 8.27 -14.06 13.11
C TRP A 40 7.53 -12.73 13.21
N TYR A 41 7.13 -12.21 12.05
CA TYR A 41 6.26 -11.06 11.91
C TYR A 41 5.33 -11.29 10.71
N LEU A 42 4.24 -10.51 10.64
CA LEU A 42 3.20 -10.68 9.64
C LEU A 42 3.70 -10.31 8.25
N HIS A 43 3.45 -11.20 7.30
CA HIS A 43 3.72 -11.01 5.88
C HIS A 43 2.81 -11.94 5.07
N ALA A 44 1.78 -11.40 4.43
CA ALA A 44 0.67 -12.12 3.81
C ALA A 44 1.11 -13.24 2.86
N LYS A 45 2.20 -13.04 2.12
CA LYS A 45 2.77 -14.07 1.23
C LYS A 45 3.26 -15.31 2.00
N ASN A 46 3.83 -15.12 3.20
CA ASN A 46 4.52 -16.16 3.97
C ASN A 46 3.62 -16.75 5.07
N ASP A 47 2.58 -16.02 5.48
CA ASP A 47 1.69 -16.44 6.54
C ASP A 47 0.79 -17.61 6.11
N HIS A 48 0.56 -18.50 7.08
CA HIS A 48 -0.35 -19.62 6.95
C HIS A 48 -1.78 -19.14 6.63
N PRO A 49 -2.58 -19.87 5.83
CA PRO A 49 -3.94 -19.46 5.49
C PRO A 49 -4.82 -19.10 6.70
N GLU A 50 -4.68 -19.81 7.81
CA GLU A 50 -5.46 -19.56 9.03
C GLU A 50 -5.05 -18.26 9.73
N VAL A 51 -3.75 -17.99 9.83
CA VAL A 51 -3.24 -16.71 10.35
C VAL A 51 -3.73 -15.57 9.46
N ARG A 52 -3.71 -15.77 8.13
CA ARG A 52 -4.23 -14.78 7.20
C ARG A 52 -5.71 -14.50 7.45
N ALA A 53 -6.54 -15.54 7.51
CA ALA A 53 -7.96 -15.40 7.77
C ALA A 53 -8.22 -14.61 9.06
N LYS A 54 -7.56 -15.00 10.16
CA LYS A 54 -7.68 -14.32 11.47
C LYS A 54 -7.21 -12.86 11.43
N PHE A 55 -6.16 -12.55 10.66
CA PHE A 55 -5.72 -11.16 10.50
C PHE A 55 -6.74 -10.33 9.71
N PHE A 56 -7.36 -10.88 8.66
CA PHE A 56 -8.47 -10.20 7.98
C PHE A 56 -9.67 -9.95 8.90
N GLU A 57 -9.94 -10.82 9.88
CA GLU A 57 -10.95 -10.57 10.91
C GLU A 57 -10.59 -9.35 11.76
N LEU A 58 -9.34 -9.22 12.19
CA LEU A 58 -8.85 -8.02 12.88
C LEU A 58 -9.01 -6.77 11.98
N LEU A 59 -8.53 -6.82 10.73
CA LEU A 59 -8.53 -5.66 9.82
C LEU A 59 -9.94 -5.11 9.59
N ARG A 60 -10.97 -5.95 9.56
CA ARG A 60 -12.37 -5.52 9.44
C ARG A 60 -12.81 -4.66 10.63
N GLN A 61 -12.29 -4.97 11.82
CA GLN A 61 -12.65 -4.31 13.08
C GLN A 61 -11.82 -3.05 13.36
N LEU A 62 -10.63 -2.90 12.76
CA LEU A 62 -9.78 -1.74 13.04
C LEU A 62 -10.45 -0.43 12.59
N PRO A 63 -10.52 0.60 13.44
CA PRO A 63 -11.02 1.90 13.04
C PRO A 63 -9.97 2.67 12.23
N ASP A 64 -10.42 3.74 11.57
CA ASP A 64 -9.57 4.86 11.13
C ASP A 64 -8.33 4.47 10.32
N PHE A 65 -8.55 3.78 9.20
CA PHE A 65 -7.53 3.68 8.16
C PHE A 65 -8.12 3.60 6.77
N ALA A 66 -7.40 4.16 5.82
CA ALA A 66 -7.70 4.11 4.39
C ALA A 66 -6.47 3.62 3.61
N ILE A 67 -6.73 2.80 2.60
CA ILE A 67 -5.73 2.18 1.75
C ILE A 67 -5.72 2.88 0.39
N HIS A 68 -4.53 3.25 -0.04
CA HIS A 68 -4.28 3.76 -1.38
C HIS A 68 -3.35 2.80 -2.11
N ILE A 69 -3.65 2.48 -3.37
CA ILE A 69 -2.86 1.55 -4.18
C ILE A 69 -2.60 2.14 -5.55
N VAL A 70 -1.36 1.99 -6.01
CA VAL A 70 -0.99 2.19 -7.41
C VAL A 70 -0.61 0.86 -8.04
N ILE A 71 -1.34 0.47 -9.09
CA ILE A 71 -1.08 -0.71 -9.91
C ILE A 71 -0.09 -0.34 -11.02
N GLY A 72 1.13 -0.83 -10.89
CA GLY A 72 2.12 -0.84 -11.96
C GLY A 72 2.07 -2.18 -12.70
N ARG A 73 1.53 -2.19 -13.92
CA ARG A 73 1.50 -3.36 -14.81
C ARG A 73 2.91 -3.71 -15.31
N LYS A 74 3.21 -5.00 -15.46
CA LYS A 74 4.50 -5.51 -15.96
C LYS A 74 4.60 -5.42 -17.50
N LYS A 75 4.61 -4.20 -18.05
CA LYS A 75 4.75 -3.96 -19.50
C LYS A 75 6.20 -3.64 -19.85
N LEU A 76 6.90 -4.56 -20.54
CA LEU A 76 8.33 -4.40 -20.84
C LEU A 76 8.62 -3.16 -21.71
N GLU A 77 7.80 -2.90 -22.73
CA GLU A 77 7.97 -1.73 -23.60
C GLU A 77 7.91 -0.42 -22.79
N VAL A 78 6.95 -0.31 -21.88
CA VAL A 78 6.80 0.86 -20.99
C VAL A 78 7.98 0.97 -20.03
N PHE A 79 8.44 -0.15 -19.48
CA PHE A 79 9.62 -0.19 -18.62
C PHE A 79 10.88 0.30 -19.33
N ASN A 80 11.08 -0.10 -20.59
CA ASN A 80 12.23 0.28 -21.38
C ASN A 80 12.16 1.76 -21.79
N ARG A 81 10.99 2.23 -22.24
CA ARG A 81 10.80 3.58 -22.79
C ARG A 81 10.64 4.66 -21.72
N LYS A 82 9.80 4.43 -20.70
CA LYS A 82 9.45 5.44 -19.68
C LYS A 82 10.43 5.43 -18.51
N HIS A 83 10.98 4.25 -18.18
CA HIS A 83 11.76 4.03 -16.96
C HIS A 83 13.22 3.68 -17.22
N ASN A 84 13.71 3.86 -18.45
CA ASN A 84 15.12 3.65 -18.82
C ASN A 84 15.70 2.29 -18.38
N ASN A 85 14.87 1.23 -18.40
CA ASN A 85 15.24 -0.10 -17.87
C ASN A 85 15.64 -0.10 -16.38
N SER A 86 15.25 0.91 -15.61
CA SER A 86 15.63 1.12 -14.21
C SER A 86 14.48 0.73 -13.27
N PRO A 87 14.64 -0.34 -12.47
CA PRO A 87 13.66 -0.71 -11.45
C PRO A 87 13.47 0.39 -10.40
N THR A 88 14.48 1.25 -10.23
CA THR A 88 14.42 2.36 -9.28
C THR A 88 13.55 3.50 -9.80
N GLU A 89 13.68 3.86 -11.09
CA GLU A 89 12.82 4.88 -11.70
C GLU A 89 11.36 4.42 -11.69
N PHE A 90 11.11 3.17 -12.09
CA PHE A 90 9.77 2.58 -12.00
C PHE A 90 9.19 2.65 -10.58
N TYR A 91 10.00 2.33 -9.57
CA TYR A 91 9.55 2.40 -8.17
C TYR A 91 9.18 3.83 -7.74
N PHE A 92 10.01 4.82 -8.06
CA PHE A 92 9.76 6.21 -7.67
C PHE A 92 8.65 6.88 -8.49
N ASP A 93 8.39 6.44 -9.73
CA ASP A 93 7.20 6.84 -10.49
C ASP A 93 5.92 6.35 -9.79
N LEU A 94 5.88 5.08 -9.37
CA LEU A 94 4.75 4.56 -8.59
C LEU A 94 4.58 5.29 -7.26
N LEU A 95 5.69 5.61 -6.58
CA LEU A 95 5.64 6.34 -5.32
C LEU A 95 5.11 7.76 -5.51
N HIS A 96 5.52 8.45 -6.57
CA HIS A 96 5.02 9.77 -6.91
C HIS A 96 3.50 9.76 -7.10
N HIS A 97 2.97 8.81 -7.90
CA HIS A 97 1.53 8.66 -8.07
C HIS A 97 0.82 8.37 -6.74
N LEU A 98 1.39 7.51 -5.89
CA LEU A 98 0.82 7.18 -4.59
C LEU A 98 0.76 8.40 -3.66
N LEU A 99 1.85 9.17 -3.60
CA LEU A 99 1.94 10.35 -2.73
C LEU A 99 1.06 11.50 -3.22
N LYS A 100 0.99 11.72 -4.54
CA LYS A 100 0.13 12.75 -5.14
C LYS A 100 -1.33 12.63 -4.68
N ASP A 101 -1.85 11.40 -4.62
CA ASP A 101 -3.22 11.15 -4.21
C ASP A 101 -3.39 11.13 -2.67
N CYS A 102 -2.30 11.03 -1.90
CA CYS A 102 -2.33 11.05 -0.43
C CYS A 102 -2.10 12.45 0.19
N LEU A 103 -1.36 13.33 -0.50
CA LEU A 103 -0.87 14.62 0.01
C LEU A 103 -1.60 15.78 -0.66
N HIS A 104 -2.92 15.86 -0.48
CA HIS A 104 -3.75 16.88 -1.14
C HIS A 104 -4.52 17.78 -0.16
N GLU A 105 -4.71 17.36 1.10
CA GLU A 105 -5.48 18.14 2.07
C GLU A 105 -4.67 19.37 2.56
N PRO A 106 -5.19 20.59 2.35
CA PRO A 106 -4.60 21.80 2.93
C PRO A 106 -4.57 21.72 4.46
N ASP A 107 -3.64 22.44 5.08
CA ASP A 107 -3.52 22.57 6.55
C ASP A 107 -3.27 21.26 7.32
N GLN A 108 -2.93 20.16 6.63
CA GLN A 108 -2.58 18.88 7.26
C GLN A 108 -1.06 18.69 7.36
N ALA A 109 -0.63 18.13 8.49
CA ALA A 109 0.75 17.75 8.74
C ALA A 109 0.92 16.22 8.62
N TYR A 110 1.68 15.76 7.63
CA TYR A 110 1.90 14.36 7.35
C TYR A 110 3.22 13.85 7.92
N ALA A 111 3.16 12.71 8.61
CA ALA A 111 4.33 11.90 8.96
C ALA A 111 4.39 10.68 8.04
N ILE A 112 5.35 10.65 7.13
CA ILE A 112 5.46 9.62 6.10
C ILE A 112 6.52 8.59 6.48
N TYR A 113 6.10 7.32 6.53
CA TYR A 113 6.95 6.18 6.84
C TYR A 113 6.99 5.22 5.65
N LEU A 114 8.17 5.03 5.06
CA LEU A 114 8.36 4.16 3.92
C LEU A 114 9.05 2.86 4.34
N ALA A 115 8.42 1.73 4.04
CA ALA A 115 9.03 0.42 4.22
C ALA A 115 10.35 0.32 3.44
N GLN A 116 11.43 -0.06 4.13
CA GLN A 116 12.75 -0.18 3.54
C GLN A 116 12.77 -1.24 2.43
N ARG A 117 13.32 -0.86 1.27
CA ARG A 117 13.54 -1.75 0.13
C ARG A 117 15.01 -1.75 -0.27
N GLY A 118 15.77 -2.75 0.18
CA GLY A 118 17.19 -2.85 -0.11
C GLY A 118 18.03 -1.77 0.57
N LYS A 119 19.04 -1.23 -0.13
CA LYS A 119 19.91 -0.16 0.40
C LYS A 119 19.13 1.15 0.61
N ASN A 120 19.56 1.92 1.61
CA ASN A 120 18.93 3.20 1.97
C ASN A 120 19.06 4.21 0.82
N ASN A 121 17.91 4.67 0.30
CA ASN A 121 17.79 5.68 -0.75
C ASN A 121 17.05 6.91 -0.21
N SER A 122 17.49 7.45 0.94
CA SER A 122 16.87 8.60 1.61
C SER A 122 16.69 9.79 0.69
N ASP A 123 17.71 10.12 -0.09
CA ASP A 123 17.73 11.34 -0.92
C ASP A 123 16.72 11.25 -2.06
N ARG A 124 16.59 10.06 -2.68
CA ARG A 124 15.58 9.81 -3.71
C ARG A 124 14.17 9.79 -3.12
N PHE A 125 14.03 9.33 -1.88
CA PHE A 125 12.75 9.37 -1.19
C PHE A 125 12.32 10.80 -0.89
N GLN A 126 13.22 11.64 -0.37
CA GLN A 126 12.98 13.05 -0.17
C GLN A 126 12.57 13.73 -1.49
N ALA A 127 13.34 13.53 -2.56
CA ALA A 127 13.04 14.09 -3.87
C ALA A 127 11.67 13.66 -4.43
N ALA A 128 11.25 12.42 -4.17
CA ALA A 128 9.94 11.93 -4.59
C ALA A 128 8.78 12.58 -3.81
N VAL A 129 8.98 12.85 -2.52
CA VAL A 129 8.02 13.58 -1.69
C VAL A 129 7.93 15.03 -2.13
N ASP A 130 9.06 15.70 -2.31
CA ASP A 130 9.12 17.10 -2.75
C ASP A 130 8.42 17.30 -4.11
N LYS A 131 8.59 16.34 -5.03
CA LYS A 131 7.90 16.34 -6.33
C LYS A 131 6.40 16.09 -6.23
N ALA A 132 5.94 15.36 -5.22
CA ALA A 132 4.53 15.01 -5.04
C ALA A 132 3.74 16.11 -4.31
N LEU A 133 4.40 16.95 -3.52
CA LEU A 133 3.76 18.09 -2.89
C LEU A 133 3.27 19.09 -3.94
N PRO A 134 2.05 19.64 -3.80
CA PRO A 134 1.62 20.73 -4.66
C PRO A 134 2.59 21.91 -4.50
N PRO A 135 2.82 22.70 -5.56
CA PRO A 135 3.65 23.90 -5.46
C PRO A 135 3.15 24.77 -4.32
N ALA A 136 4.05 25.24 -3.45
CA ALA A 136 3.71 26.24 -2.45
C ALA A 136 3.04 27.42 -3.18
N GLY A 137 1.80 27.74 -2.79
CA GLY A 137 0.90 28.58 -3.57
C GLY A 137 1.54 29.90 -3.99
N GLN A 138 1.34 30.29 -5.25
CA GLN A 138 1.60 31.65 -5.74
C GLN A 138 0.62 32.69 -5.17
N ALA A 139 -0.32 32.28 -4.32
CA ALA A 139 -1.21 33.15 -3.55
C ALA A 139 -0.81 33.08 -2.07
N ALA A 140 -0.55 34.24 -1.48
CA ALA A 140 0.12 34.41 -0.18
C ALA A 140 -0.62 33.82 1.05
N ASP A 141 -1.80 33.21 0.89
CA ASP A 141 -2.69 32.87 2.00
C ASP A 141 -3.18 31.40 2.05
N ALA A 142 -2.69 30.50 1.19
CA ALA A 142 -3.04 29.07 1.25
C ALA A 142 -1.84 28.22 1.72
N ALA A 143 -1.86 27.75 2.97
CA ALA A 143 -0.86 26.82 3.47
C ALA A 143 -1.08 25.43 2.83
N GLY A 144 -0.13 25.00 2.00
CA GLY A 144 -0.12 23.65 1.44
C GLY A 144 0.12 22.57 2.51
N PRO A 145 -0.06 21.29 2.16
CA PRO A 145 0.24 20.18 3.05
C PRO A 145 1.69 20.24 3.52
N VAL A 146 1.93 19.99 4.81
CA VAL A 146 3.26 20.03 5.42
C VAL A 146 3.72 18.61 5.73
N VAL A 147 4.92 18.24 5.31
CA VAL A 147 5.52 16.96 5.73
C VAL A 147 6.35 17.21 6.99
N SER A 148 5.81 16.79 8.14
CA SER A 148 6.45 16.98 9.45
C SER A 148 7.53 15.94 9.75
N LYS A 149 7.45 14.77 9.11
CA LYS A 149 8.42 13.69 9.28
C LYS A 149 8.52 12.82 8.03
N LEU A 150 9.75 12.48 7.67
CA LEU A 150 10.06 11.49 6.65
C LEU A 150 10.99 10.41 7.24
N ALA A 151 10.61 9.14 7.13
CA ALA A 151 11.42 8.04 7.65
C ALA A 151 11.36 6.80 6.75
N ILE A 152 12.53 6.20 6.51
CA ILE A 152 12.62 4.83 5.96
C ILE A 152 12.71 3.88 7.14
N VAL A 153 11.87 2.84 7.14
CA VAL A 153 11.66 1.98 8.31
C VAL A 153 11.65 0.50 7.96
N LEU A 154 12.12 -0.34 8.89
CA LEU A 154 12.03 -1.79 8.75
C LEU A 154 10.61 -2.27 9.06
N SER A 155 10.02 -3.10 8.20
CA SER A 155 8.67 -3.65 8.40
C SER A 155 8.57 -4.48 9.69
N SER A 156 9.66 -5.14 10.11
CA SER A 156 9.72 -5.88 11.38
C SER A 156 9.62 -4.97 12.60
N GLU A 157 10.04 -3.70 12.49
CA GLU A 157 9.98 -2.71 13.56
C GLU A 157 8.71 -1.85 13.48
N TYR A 158 8.02 -1.86 12.33
CA TYR A 158 6.79 -1.12 12.02
C TYR A 158 5.69 -2.10 11.59
N PRO A 159 5.20 -2.97 12.51
CA PRO A 159 4.33 -4.08 12.18
C PRO A 159 2.99 -3.64 11.58
N GLU A 160 2.52 -2.42 11.85
CA GLU A 160 1.33 -1.85 11.21
C GLU A 160 1.44 -1.76 9.67
N LEU A 161 2.66 -1.79 9.10
CA LEU A 161 2.85 -1.85 7.65
C LEU A 161 2.39 -3.18 7.05
N SER A 162 2.22 -4.24 7.86
CA SER A 162 1.61 -5.50 7.41
C SER A 162 0.16 -5.31 6.93
N ILE A 163 -0.56 -4.27 7.39
CA ILE A 163 -1.91 -3.94 6.90
C ILE A 163 -1.86 -3.66 5.40
N VAL A 164 -0.88 -2.88 4.94
CA VAL A 164 -0.68 -2.56 3.52
C VAL A 164 -0.34 -3.81 2.72
N ASP A 165 0.55 -4.66 3.25
CA ASP A 165 0.94 -5.93 2.61
C ASP A 165 -0.27 -6.85 2.39
N TYR A 166 -1.11 -7.02 3.41
CA TYR A 166 -2.33 -7.81 3.33
C TYR A 166 -3.36 -7.23 2.35
N CYS A 167 -3.52 -5.92 2.30
CA CYS A 167 -4.43 -5.27 1.35
C CYS A 167 -3.95 -5.38 -0.10
N LEU A 168 -2.63 -5.28 -0.33
CA LEU A 168 -2.01 -5.53 -1.64
C LEU A 168 -2.16 -6.99 -2.06
N TRP A 169 -1.94 -7.92 -1.12
CA TRP A 169 -2.11 -9.36 -1.35
C TRP A 169 -3.55 -9.71 -1.73
N ALA A 170 -4.54 -9.15 -1.03
CA ALA A 170 -5.96 -9.34 -1.34
C ALA A 170 -6.30 -8.88 -2.76
N LEU A 171 -5.88 -7.67 -3.15
CA LEU A 171 -6.11 -7.16 -4.49
C LEU A 171 -5.39 -8.02 -5.55
N GLN A 172 -4.14 -8.42 -5.31
CA GLN A 172 -3.39 -9.28 -6.22
C GLN A 172 -4.12 -10.61 -6.46
N ARG A 173 -4.67 -11.22 -5.41
CA ARG A 173 -5.43 -12.48 -5.55
C ARG A 173 -6.73 -12.29 -6.29
N TYR A 174 -7.42 -11.18 -6.05
CA TYR A 174 -8.62 -10.88 -6.82
C TYR A 174 -8.28 -10.77 -8.32
N ILE A 175 -7.21 -10.05 -8.66
CA ILE A 175 -6.76 -9.86 -10.05
C ILE A 175 -6.33 -11.18 -10.72
N PHE A 176 -5.46 -11.97 -10.07
CA PHE A 176 -4.77 -13.09 -10.75
C PHE A 176 -5.31 -14.48 -10.41
N LYS A 177 -6.10 -14.60 -9.35
CA LYS A 177 -6.67 -15.87 -8.86
C LYS A 177 -8.19 -15.85 -8.81
N GLU A 178 -8.82 -14.75 -9.23
CA GLU A 178 -10.27 -14.54 -9.19
C GLU A 178 -10.86 -14.70 -7.77
N GLU A 179 -10.01 -14.61 -6.74
CA GLU A 179 -10.42 -14.78 -5.35
C GLU A 179 -10.73 -13.42 -4.73
N ALA A 180 -11.99 -13.00 -4.89
CA ALA A 180 -12.44 -11.68 -4.44
C ALA A 180 -12.67 -11.56 -2.93
N ARG A 181 -12.85 -12.68 -2.20
CA ARG A 181 -13.36 -12.65 -0.81
C ARG A 181 -12.57 -11.76 0.15
N PHE A 182 -11.23 -11.75 0.05
CA PHE A 182 -10.37 -10.95 0.93
C PHE A 182 -10.42 -9.47 0.59
N PHE A 183 -10.47 -9.16 -0.71
CA PHE A 183 -10.66 -7.79 -1.19
C PHE A 183 -12.02 -7.24 -0.76
N LYS A 184 -13.08 -8.02 -1.01
CA LYS A 184 -14.46 -7.66 -0.65
C LYS A 184 -14.67 -7.50 0.85
N ALA A 185 -13.99 -8.30 1.67
CA ALA A 185 -14.02 -8.17 3.13
C ALA A 185 -13.51 -6.81 3.63
N LEU A 186 -12.66 -6.12 2.86
CA LEU A 186 -12.08 -4.81 3.19
C LEU A 186 -12.42 -3.75 2.13
N GLU A 187 -13.44 -3.94 1.30
CA GLU A 187 -13.73 -3.05 0.15
C GLU A 187 -13.89 -1.59 0.59
N ASN A 188 -14.53 -1.35 1.73
CA ASN A 188 -14.72 -0.03 2.32
C ASN A 188 -13.43 0.63 2.85
N ARG A 189 -12.31 -0.09 2.87
CA ARG A 189 -11.00 0.43 3.29
C ARG A 189 -10.17 0.92 2.12
N TYR A 190 -10.49 0.53 0.88
CA TYR A 190 -9.77 1.00 -0.30
C TYR A 190 -10.33 2.37 -0.73
N ALA A 191 -9.64 3.43 -0.30
CA ALA A 191 -10.04 4.79 -0.66
C ALA A 191 -9.77 5.07 -2.15
N VAL A 192 -8.58 4.70 -2.62
CA VAL A 192 -8.17 4.92 -4.01
C VAL A 192 -7.35 3.74 -4.52
N ILE A 193 -7.68 3.25 -5.72
CA ILE A 193 -6.82 2.35 -6.49
C ILE A 193 -6.60 3.02 -7.84
N VAL A 194 -5.35 3.21 -8.24
CA VAL A 194 -4.98 3.79 -9.53
C VAL A 194 -4.25 2.76 -10.38
N ASP A 195 -4.78 2.45 -11.55
CA ASP A 195 -4.07 1.71 -12.58
C ASP A 195 -3.51 2.68 -13.61
N ILE A 196 -2.25 3.07 -13.43
CA ILE A 196 -1.57 4.08 -14.27
C ILE A 196 -1.30 3.60 -15.71
N TYR A 197 -1.62 2.34 -16.05
CA TYR A 197 -1.40 1.77 -17.37
C TYR A 197 -2.65 1.17 -18.01
N ASP A 198 -3.84 1.49 -17.48
CA ASP A 198 -5.14 1.15 -18.07
C ASP A 198 -5.52 2.11 -19.23
N GLU A 199 -4.57 2.38 -20.11
CA GLU A 199 -4.70 3.35 -21.20
C GLU A 199 -5.63 2.84 -22.32
N ALA A 200 -5.83 1.53 -22.43
CA ALA A 200 -6.69 0.92 -23.45
C ALA A 200 -8.17 1.27 -23.27
N ARG A 201 -8.59 1.55 -22.03
CA ARG A 201 -9.95 2.00 -21.71
C ARG A 201 -10.00 3.47 -21.30
N PHE A 202 -8.94 4.02 -20.73
CA PHE A 202 -8.90 5.38 -20.17
C PHE A 202 -7.63 6.13 -20.62
N PRO A 203 -7.65 6.76 -21.81
CA PRO A 203 -6.51 7.51 -22.30
C PRO A 203 -6.23 8.74 -21.41
N ALA A 204 -4.93 9.05 -21.24
CA ALA A 204 -4.34 10.22 -20.60
C ALA A 204 -3.98 10.17 -19.10
N ASN A 205 -4.54 9.29 -18.25
CA ASN A 205 -4.13 9.21 -16.83
C ASN A 205 -4.28 7.83 -16.16
N GLY A 206 -4.51 6.78 -16.95
CA GLY A 206 -4.91 5.48 -16.42
C GLY A 206 -6.33 5.50 -15.85
N HIS A 207 -6.66 4.56 -14.98
CA HIS A 207 -8.00 4.44 -14.39
C HIS A 207 -7.95 4.53 -12.86
N ILE A 208 -8.81 5.38 -12.31
CA ILE A 208 -8.95 5.60 -10.86
C ILE A 208 -10.25 4.93 -10.39
N TYR A 209 -10.10 4.09 -9.38
CA TYR A 209 -11.19 3.42 -8.68
C TYR A 209 -11.29 3.97 -7.25
N GLY A 210 -12.51 4.09 -6.75
CA GLY A 210 -12.82 4.61 -5.42
C GLY A 210 -14.24 4.25 -4.98
N PRO A 211 -14.78 4.86 -3.92
CA PRO A 211 -16.08 4.47 -3.35
C PRO A 211 -17.26 4.52 -4.34
N HIS A 212 -17.25 5.49 -5.27
CA HIS A 212 -18.29 5.66 -6.28
C HIS A 212 -18.02 4.90 -7.59
N ASN A 213 -16.81 4.35 -7.74
CA ASN A 213 -16.37 3.54 -8.89
C ASN A 213 -15.50 2.39 -8.38
N PRO A 214 -16.08 1.37 -7.73
CA PRO A 214 -15.32 0.33 -7.05
C PRO A 214 -14.54 -0.51 -8.05
N PHE A 215 -13.36 -0.98 -7.64
CA PHE A 215 -12.52 -1.82 -8.49
C PHE A 215 -13.20 -3.17 -8.76
N THR A 216 -13.31 -3.52 -10.05
CA THR A 216 -13.68 -4.86 -10.50
C THR A 216 -12.78 -5.30 -11.64
N THR A 217 -12.54 -6.61 -11.75
CA THR A 217 -11.73 -7.16 -12.85
C THR A 217 -12.44 -7.01 -14.20
N GLN A 218 -13.76 -6.83 -14.21
CA GLN A 218 -14.54 -6.58 -15.44
C GLN A 218 -14.38 -5.14 -15.94
N LEU A 219 -14.19 -4.15 -15.04
CA LEU A 219 -14.01 -2.75 -15.40
C LEU A 219 -12.56 -2.43 -15.83
N ALA A 220 -11.58 -3.16 -15.30
CA ALA A 220 -10.18 -3.01 -15.68
C ALA A 220 -9.88 -3.60 -17.08
N SER A 221 -8.93 -3.02 -17.81
CA SER A 221 -8.35 -3.73 -18.95
C SER A 221 -7.65 -5.02 -18.49
N PRO A 222 -7.63 -6.09 -19.32
CA PRO A 222 -7.06 -7.38 -18.94
C PRO A 222 -5.66 -7.30 -18.34
N PHE A 223 -5.43 -8.07 -17.28
CA PHE A 223 -4.10 -8.23 -16.69
C PHE A 223 -3.40 -9.43 -17.33
N GLU A 224 -2.21 -9.20 -17.88
CA GLU A 224 -1.35 -10.28 -18.33
C GLU A 224 -0.95 -11.14 -17.13
N LYS A 225 -1.17 -12.46 -17.23
CA LYS A 225 -0.71 -13.39 -16.19
C LYS A 225 0.81 -13.31 -16.13
N PRO A 226 1.42 -13.18 -14.94
CA PRO A 226 2.86 -13.26 -14.81
C PRO A 226 3.29 -14.64 -15.33
N VAL A 227 4.15 -14.66 -16.35
CA VAL A 227 4.88 -15.86 -16.78
C VAL A 227 5.80 -16.31 -15.64
#